data_AF-A0A1D2R0S0-F1
#
_entry.id   AF-A0A1D2R0S0-F1
#
_cell.length_a   1.000
_cell.length_b   1.000
_cell.length_c   1.000
_cell.angle_alpha   90.00
_cell.angle_beta   90.00
_cell.angle_gamma   90.00
#
_symmetry.space_group_name_H-M   'P 1'
#
loop_
_entity.id
_entity.type
_entity.pdbx_description
1 polymer ?
#
loop_
_entity_poly.entity_id
_entity_poly.type
_entity_poly.pdbx_seq_one_letter_code
_entity_poly.pdbx_strand_id
1 'polypeptide(L)' 'MAFEIFKQTGAFGNSYVFLMAGVATDYTEIGLIWSNIGRRAAIFLPVITVPQIMLPGYLFNLMI' A
#
# COMPACT_ATOMS: atom_id res chain seq x y z
N MET A 1 7.48 -12.69 6.95
CA MET A 1 7.77 -11.64 5.95
C MET A 1 7.64 -10.23 6.51
N ALA A 2 6.44 -9.64 6.69
CA ALA A 2 6.35 -8.25 7.20
C ALA A 2 7.00 -8.04 8.58
N PHE A 3 6.88 -9.01 9.48
CA PHE A 3 7.54 -8.98 10.78
C PHE A 3 9.08 -9.16 10.68
N GLU A 4 9.58 -9.85 9.65
CA GLU A 4 11.02 -9.96 9.40
C GLU A 4 11.60 -8.66 8.85
N ILE A 5 10.86 -7.96 7.98
CA ILE A 5 11.21 -6.62 7.52
C ILE A 5 11.37 -5.68 8.71
N PHE A 6 10.46 -5.76 9.68
CA PHE A 6 10.55 -4.97 10.91
C PHE A 6 11.80 -5.33 11.72
N LYS A 7 12.04 -6.63 11.96
CA LYS A 7 13.20 -7.10 12.72
C LYS A 7 14.54 -6.77 12.05
N GLN A 8 14.60 -6.69 10.73
CA GLN A 8 15.82 -6.39 9.98
C GLN A 8 16.09 -4.89 9.85
N THR A 9 15.04 -4.07 9.65
CA THR A 9 15.20 -2.63 9.41
C THR A 9 15.02 -1.79 10.67
N GLY A 10 14.40 -2.32 11.73
CA GLY A 10 14.02 -1.56 12.92
C GLY A 10 12.89 -0.54 12.69
N ALA A 11 12.50 -0.33 11.43
CA ALA A 11 11.56 0.69 11.00
C ALA A 11 10.16 0.10 10.83
N PHE A 12 9.23 0.48 11.70
CA PHE A 12 7.84 0.01 11.62
C PHE A 12 7.16 0.41 10.31
N GLY A 13 7.51 1.60 9.79
CA GLY A 13 6.99 2.14 8.53
C GLY A 13 7.18 1.23 7.32
N ASN A 14 8.31 0.53 7.23
CA ASN A 14 8.60 -0.37 6.10
C ASN A 14 7.66 -1.57 6.07
N SER A 15 7.40 -2.16 7.24
CA SER A 15 6.46 -3.27 7.38
C SER A 15 5.02 -2.84 7.14
N TYR A 16 4.64 -1.64 7.58
CA TYR A 16 3.33 -1.06 7.30
C TYR A 16 3.11 -0.88 5.79
N VAL A 17 4.05 -0.22 5.09
CA VAL A 17 3.96 0.00 3.65
C VAL A 17 3.90 -1.33 2.91
N PHE A 18 4.73 -2.31 3.29
CA PHE A 18 4.72 -3.64 2.68
C PHE A 18 3.35 -4.34 2.77
N LEU A 19 2.72 -4.31 3.95
CA LEU A 19 1.40 -4.92 4.16
C LEU A 19 0.31 -4.19 3.40
N MET A 20 0.29 -2.86 3.47
CA MET A 20 -0.81 -2.06 2.92
C MET A 20 -0.71 -1.90 1.39
N ALA A 21 0.50 -1.80 0.85
CA ALA A 21 0.71 -1.73 -0.59
C ALA A 21 0.20 -3.00 -1.29
N GLY A 22 0.45 -4.18 -0.71
CA GLY A 22 -0.02 -5.44 -1.27
C GLY A 22 -1.54 -5.50 -1.42
N VAL A 23 -2.28 -5.04 -0.40
CA VAL A 23 -3.76 -4.96 -0.45
C VAL A 23 -4.22 -3.90 -1.45
N ALA A 24 -3.60 -2.72 -1.44
CA ALA A 24 -4.00 -1.60 -2.30
C ALA A 24 -3.72 -1.84 -3.80
N THR A 25 -2.84 -2.79 -4.14
CA THR A 25 -2.49 -3.14 -5.52
C THR A 25 -2.97 -4.53 -5.92
N ASP A 26 -3.98 -5.08 -5.24
CA ASP A 26 -4.54 -6.37 -5.65
C ASP A 26 -5.16 -6.27 -7.05
N TYR A 27 -4.49 -6.88 -8.02
CA TYR A 27 -4.90 -6.85 -9.43
C TYR A 27 -6.27 -7.50 -9.67
N THR A 28 -6.70 -8.40 -8.79
CA THR A 28 -8.02 -9.04 -8.93
C THR A 28 -9.13 -8.06 -8.57
N GLU A 29 -8.98 -7.30 -7.48
CA GLU A 29 -9.93 -6.28 -7.05
C GLU A 29 -9.94 -5.07 -8.01
N ILE A 30 -8.75 -4.63 -8.45
CA ILE A 30 -8.62 -3.56 -9.45
C ILE A 30 -9.24 -3.98 -10.79
N GLY A 31 -9.04 -5.24 -11.20
CA GLY A 31 -9.69 -5.80 -12.38
C GLY A 31 -11.21 -5.83 -12.26
N LEU A 32 -11.73 -6.14 -11.07
CA LEU A 32 -13.16 -6.11 -10.79
C LEU A 32 -13.74 -4.69 -10.94
N ILE A 33 -13.04 -3.68 -10.42
CA ILE A 33 -13.42 -2.26 -10.55
C ILE A 33 -13.36 -1.81 -12.00
N TRP A 34 -12.34 -2.26 -12.74
CA TRP A 34 -12.21 -1.93 -14.17
C TRP A 34 -13.42 -2.44 -14.96
N SER A 35 -13.86 -3.67 -14.70
CA SER A 35 -14.98 -4.30 -15.40
C SER A 35 -16.34 -3.71 -15.01
N ASN A 36 -16.55 -3.43 -13.71
CA ASN A 36 -17.87 -3.01 -13.20
C ASN A 36 -18.10 -1.49 -13.16
N ILE A 37 -17.06 -0.71 -12.86
CA ILE A 37 -17.15 0.76 -12.67
C ILE A 37 -16.48 1.48 -13.84
N GLY A 38 -15.30 1.01 -14.24
CA GLY A 38 -14.59 1.51 -15.40
C GLY A 38 -13.11 1.77 -15.17
N ARG A 39 -12.39 1.84 -16.30
CA ARG A 39 -10.93 1.98 -16.35
C ARG A 39 -10.37 3.18 -15.57
N ARG A 40 -11.08 4.31 -15.55
CA ARG A 40 -10.63 5.51 -14.83
C ARG A 40 -10.58 5.24 -13.33
N ALA A 41 -11.65 4.72 -12.74
CA ALA A 41 -11.71 4.40 -11.31
C ALA A 41 -10.64 3.37 -10.91
N ALA A 42 -10.46 2.33 -11.73
CA ALA A 42 -9.46 1.29 -11.50
C ALA A 42 -8.02 1.81 -11.46
N ILE A 43 -7.68 2.82 -12.29
CA ILE A 43 -6.35 3.44 -12.31
C ILE A 43 -6.20 4.48 -11.19
N PHE A 44 -7.23 5.28 -10.93
CA PHE A 44 -7.17 6.30 -9.88
C PHE A 44 -7.02 5.69 -8.48
N LEU A 45 -7.54 4.49 -8.25
CA LEU A 45 -7.43 3.80 -6.97
C LEU A 45 -5.97 3.66 -6.50
N PRO A 46 -5.06 2.93 -7.17
CA PRO A 46 -3.67 2.81 -6.74
C PRO A 46 -2.92 4.15 -6.82
N VAL A 47 -3.25 5.02 -7.78
CA VAL A 47 -2.62 6.35 -7.92
C VAL A 47 -2.85 7.21 -6.68
N ILE A 48 -4.00 7.07 -6.02
CA ILE A 48 -4.33 7.81 -4.81
C ILE A 48 -3.90 7.04 -3.55
N THR A 49 -4.18 5.74 -3.49
CA THR A 49 -3.96 4.94 -2.28
C THR A 49 -2.48 4.67 -2.01
N VAL A 50 -1.64 4.51 -3.05
CA VAL A 50 -0.20 4.25 -2.86
C VAL A 50 0.52 5.44 -2.19
N PRO A 51 0.39 6.69 -2.69
CA PRO A 51 0.92 7.85 -1.97
C PRO A 51 0.35 8.00 -0.56
N GLN A 52 -0.96 7.72 -0.39
CA GLN A 52 -1.61 7.75 0.93
C GLN A 52 -1.06 6.74 1.91
N ILE A 53 -0.56 5.58 1.45
CA ILE A 53 0.07 4.57 2.30
C ILE A 53 1.53 4.95 2.60
N MET A 54 2.25 5.54 1.64
CA MET A 54 3.64 5.96 1.82
C MET A 54 3.78 7.08 2.87
N LEU A 55 2.86 8.05 2.91
CA LEU A 55 2.90 9.16 3.86
C LEU A 55 2.94 8.70 5.34
N PRO A 56 1.98 7.91 5.86
CA PRO A 56 2.03 7.40 7.24
C PRO A 56 3.17 6.40 7.44
N GLY A 57 3.55 5.62 6.42
CA GLY A 57 4.73 4.76 6.48
C GLY A 57 6.01 5.54 6.76
N TYR A 58 6.21 6.66 6.08
CA TYR A 58 7.34 7.55 6.31
C TYR A 58 7.28 8.20 7.70
N LEU A 59 6.10 8.66 8.12
CA LEU A 59 5.91 9.23 9.46
C LEU A 59 6.22 8.21 10.56
N PHE A 60 5.80 6.96 10.40
CA PHE A 60 6.10 5.91 11.37
C PHE A 60 7.60 5.62 11.47
N ASN A 61 8.33 5.64 10.35
CA ASN A 61 9.78 5.47 10.36
C ASN A 61 10.52 6.65 11.02
N LEU A 62 9.91 7.84 11.04
CA LEU A 62 10.47 9.01 11.71
C LEU A 62 10.22 9.01 13.23
N MET A 63 9.08 8.44 13.67
CA MET A 63 8.65 8.47 15.08
C MET A 63 9.06 7.23 15.88
N ILE A 64 9.20 6.07 15.23
CA ILE A 64 9.43 4.75 15.84
C ILE A 64 10.60 4.06 15.13
#